data_AF-A0A4Z2EXE5-F1
#
_entry.id   AF-A0A4Z2EXE5-F1
#
_cell.length_a   1.000
_cell.length_b   1.000
_cell.length_c   1.000
_cell.angle_alpha   90.00
_cell.angle_beta   90.00
_cell.angle_gamma   90.00
#
_symmetry.space_group_name_H-M   'P 1'
#
loop_
_entity.id
_entity.type
_entity.pdbx_description
1 polymer ?
#
loop_
_entity_poly.entity_id
_entity_poly.type
_entity_poly.pdbx_seq_one_letter_code
_entity_poly.pdbx_strand_id
1 'polypeptide(L)' 'MNPPPQTLMCVRIHLLASGRCDLYRAELSRHNYVTPKSYLELLKVFSHLIGRKKQELSGERQRMKTGLDKASSNAAI' A
#
# COMPACT_ATOMS: atom_id res chain seq x y z
N MET A 1 8.68 -21.53 -0.99
CA MET A 1 8.65 -20.21 -1.66
C MET A 1 7.95 -19.23 -0.71
N ASN A 2 8.66 -18.26 -0.13
CA ASN A 2 8.06 -17.31 0.81
C ASN A 2 7.30 -16.22 0.04
N PRO A 3 6.04 -15.93 0.39
CA PRO A 3 5.28 -14.89 -0.30
C PRO A 3 5.90 -13.50 -0.04
N PRO A 4 5.75 -12.54 -0.99
CA PRO A 4 6.21 -11.17 -0.78
C PRO A 4 5.61 -10.59 0.52
N PRO A 5 6.34 -9.74 1.26
CA PRO A 5 5.87 -9.17 2.54
C PRO A 5 4.47 -8.52 2.45
N GLN A 6 4.16 -7.96 1.28
CA GLN A 6 2.90 -7.29 0.95
C GLN A 6 1.71 -8.25 0.97
N THR A 7 1.91 -9.49 0.51
CA THR A 7 0.88 -10.52 0.44
C THR A 7 0.46 -10.97 1.84
N LEU A 8 1.40 -11.11 2.77
CA LEU A 8 1.10 -11.46 4.16
C LEU A 8 0.23 -10.40 4.85
N MET A 9 0.50 -9.11 4.60
CA MET A 9 -0.32 -8.03 5.14
C MET A 9 -1.74 -8.05 4.57
N CYS A 10 -1.90 -8.29 3.26
CA CYS A 10 -3.22 -8.39 2.63
C CYS A 10 -4.03 -9.57 3.19
N VAL A 11 -3.40 -10.73 3.42
CA VAL A 11 -4.04 -11.89 4.08
C VAL A 11 -4.53 -11.49 5.47
N ARG A 12 -3.68 -10.85 6.28
CA ARG A 12 -4.05 -10.43 7.64
C ARG A 12 -5.23 -9.45 7.64
N ILE A 13 -5.20 -8.45 6.78
CA ILE A 13 -6.28 -7.46 6.64
C ILE A 13 -7.59 -8.15 6.24
N HIS A 14 -7.53 -9.09 5.29
CA HIS A 14 -8.71 -9.81 4.82
C HIS A 14 -9.37 -10.65 5.93
N LEU A 15 -8.56 -11.39 6.70
CA LEU A 15 -9.05 -12.17 7.85
C LEU A 15 -9.64 -11.27 8.95
N LEU A 16 -8.98 -10.15 9.25
CA LEU A 16 -9.49 -9.18 10.22
C LEU A 16 -10.82 -8.58 9.77
N ALA A 17 -10.94 -8.21 8.48
CA ALA A 17 -12.19 -7.69 7.93
C ALA A 17 -13.33 -8.72 8.04
N SER A 18 -13.03 -10.01 7.81
CA SER A 18 -14.02 -11.09 7.97
C SER A 18 -14.57 -11.14 9.39
N GLY A 19 -13.70 -11.14 10.40
CA GLY A 19 -14.15 -11.12 11.80
C GLY A 19 -14.92 -9.85 12.18
N ARG A 20 -14.59 -8.70 11.55
CA ARG A 20 -15.35 -7.46 11.74
C ARG A 20 -16.75 -7.54 11.11
N CYS A 21 -16.94 -8.29 10.03
CA CYS A 21 -18.27 -8.53 9.48
C CYS A 21 -19.17 -9.29 10.45
N ASP A 22 -18.63 -10.27 11.18
CA ASP A 22 -19.38 -11.03 12.18
C ASP A 22 -19.80 -10.13 13.35
N LEU A 23 -18.88 -9.30 13.85
CA LEU A 23 -19.18 -8.32 14.90
C LEU A 23 -20.23 -7.30 14.44
N TYR A 24 -20.10 -6.78 13.22
CA TYR A 24 -21.04 -5.82 12.64
C TYR A 24 -22.45 -6.39 12.52
N ARG A 25 -22.55 -7.68 12.16
CA ARG A 25 -23.82 -8.40 12.18
C ARG A 25 -24.37 -8.54 13.59
N ALA A 26 -23.55 -8.91 14.57
CA ALA A 26 -23.98 -9.10 15.94
C ALA A 26 -24.47 -7.80 16.60
N GLU A 27 -23.78 -6.69 16.37
CA GLU A 27 -24.06 -5.40 17.00
C GLU A 27 -25.18 -4.62 16.31
N LEU A 28 -25.23 -4.67 14.97
CA LEU A 28 -26.09 -3.78 14.18
C LEU A 28 -27.08 -4.53 13.29
N SER A 29 -27.10 -5.87 13.34
CA SER A 29 -27.93 -6.71 12.46
C SER A 29 -27.72 -6.43 10.96
N ARG A 30 -26.53 -5.94 10.58
CA ARG A 30 -26.19 -5.61 9.19
C ARG A 30 -25.23 -6.63 8.59
N HIS A 31 -25.52 -7.08 7.39
CA HIS A 31 -24.68 -8.02 6.66
C HIS A 31 -23.62 -7.31 5.82
N ASN A 32 -22.37 -7.75 5.97
CA ASN A 32 -21.27 -7.44 5.08
C ASN A 32 -20.51 -8.75 4.83
N TYR A 33 -19.99 -8.95 3.61
CA TYR A 33 -19.34 -10.19 3.22
C TYR A 33 -17.95 -9.93 2.66
N VAL A 34 -16.98 -10.58 3.28
CA VAL A 34 -15.63 -10.70 2.75
C VAL A 34 -15.59 -11.89 1.80
N THR A 35 -15.14 -11.69 0.56
CA THR A 35 -15.19 -12.69 -0.50
C THR A 35 -13.84 -12.77 -1.23
N PRO A 36 -13.55 -13.87 -1.95
CA PRO A 36 -12.34 -13.94 -2.78
C PRO A 36 -12.21 -12.76 -3.76
N LYS A 37 -13.34 -12.26 -4.28
CA LYS A 37 -13.34 -11.06 -5.15
C LYS A 37 -12.84 -9.82 -4.39
N SER A 38 -13.32 -9.56 -3.17
CA SER A 38 -12.84 -8.39 -2.41
C SER A 38 -11.37 -8.53 -1.98
N TYR A 39 -10.84 -9.76 -1.86
CA TYR A 39 -9.40 -9.97 -1.70
C TYR A 39 -8.59 -9.53 -2.93
N LEU A 40 -9.05 -9.87 -4.13
CA LEU A 40 -8.37 -9.45 -5.36
C LEU A 40 -8.41 -7.93 -5.53
N GLU A 41 -9.53 -7.29 -5.20
CA GLU A 41 -9.61 -5.82 -5.20
C GLU A 41 -8.68 -5.19 -4.17
N LEU A 42 -8.56 -5.77 -2.96
CA LEU A 42 -7.57 -5.34 -1.96
C LEU A 42 -6.15 -5.42 -2.51
N LEU A 43 -5.77 -6.53 -3.15
CA LEU A 43 -4.43 -6.70 -3.74
C LEU A 43 -4.15 -5.65 -4.82
N LYS A 44 -5.12 -5.36 -5.69
CA LYS A 44 -5.00 -4.34 -6.74
C LYS A 44 -4.78 -2.96 -6.15
N VAL A 45 -5.64 -2.55 -5.21
CA VAL A 45 -5.55 -1.23 -4.56
C VAL A 45 -4.23 -1.09 -3.82
N PHE A 46 -3.84 -2.10 -3.04
CA PHE A 46 -2.59 -2.05 -2.27
C PHE A 46 -1.36 -1.96 -3.18
N SER A 47 -1.31 -2.77 -4.23
CA SER A 47 -0.22 -2.73 -5.23
C SER A 47 -0.13 -1.36 -5.90
N HIS A 48 -1.27 -0.78 -6.27
CA HIS A 48 -1.34 0.55 -6.86
C HIS A 48 -0.82 1.64 -5.91
N LEU A 49 -1.24 1.62 -4.64
CA LEU A 49 -0.81 2.60 -3.64
C LEU A 49 0.70 2.52 -3.36
N ILE A 50 1.24 1.32 -3.20
CA ILE A 50 2.67 1.12 -3.00
C ILE A 50 3.46 1.58 -4.23
N GLY A 51 2.99 1.25 -5.44
CA GLY A 51 3.60 1.71 -6.68
C GLY A 51 3.66 3.24 -6.77
N ARG A 52 2.54 3.91 -6.48
CA ARG A 52 2.46 5.38 -6.45
C ARG A 52 3.42 5.98 -5.43
N LYS A 53 3.45 5.45 -4.20
CA LYS A 53 4.32 6.00 -3.15
C LYS A 53 5.80 5.83 -3.50
N LYS A 54 6.18 4.70 -4.11
CA LYS A 54 7.54 4.48 -4.62
C LYS A 54 7.91 5.48 -5.71
N GLN A 55 7.00 5.75 -6.65
CA GLN A 55 7.24 6.73 -7.72
C GLN A 55 7.41 8.15 -7.16
N GLU A 56 6.55 8.55 -6.22
CA GLU A 56 6.64 9.85 -5.53
C GLU A 56 8.00 10.01 -4.86
N LEU A 57 8.40 9.06 -4.01
CA LEU A 57 9.68 9.09 -3.30
C LEU A 57 10.89 9.06 -4.24
N SER A 58 10.82 8.28 -5.32
CA SER A 58 11.87 8.26 -6.35
C SER A 58 12.01 9.62 -7.02
N GLY A 59 10.89 10.25 -7.37
CA GLY A 59 10.86 11.60 -7.94
C GLY A 59 11.44 12.64 -6.99
N GLU A 60 11.07 12.60 -5.70
CA GLU A 60 11.63 13.49 -4.67
C GLU A 60 13.15 13.33 -4.55
N ARG A 61 13.61 12.08 -4.48
CA ARG A 61 15.04 11.76 -4.40
C ARG A 61 15.80 12.26 -5.63
N GLN A 62 15.25 12.08 -6.82
CA GLN A 62 15.87 12.56 -8.05
C GLN A 62 15.96 14.08 -8.09
N ARG A 63 14.89 14.79 -7.70
CA ARG A 63 14.90 16.26 -7.60
C ARG A 63 15.97 16.76 -6.65
N MET A 64 16.07 16.14 -5.47
CA MET A 64 17.07 16.49 -4.46
C MET A 64 18.50 16.24 -4.97
N LYS A 65 18.73 15.08 -5.59
CA LYS A 65 20.02 14.76 -6.21
C LYS A 65 20.41 15.79 -7.27
N THR A 66 19.50 16.10 -8.19
CA THR A 66 19.75 17.10 -9.23
C THR A 66 20.01 18.49 -8.64
N GLY A 67 19.33 18.87 -7.55
CA GLY A 67 19.60 20.12 -6.83
C GLY A 67 21.01 20.17 -6.25
N LEU A 68 21.44 19.09 -5.58
CA LEU A 68 22.78 18.98 -5.01
C LEU A 68 23.88 18.97 -6.08
N ASP A 69 23.68 18.20 -7.16
CA ASP A 69 24.64 18.12 -8.28
C ASP A 69 24.87 19.51 -8.89
N LYS A 70 23.82 20.34 -9.02
CA LYS A 70 23.92 21.74 -9.49
C LYS A 70 24.65 22.65 -8.50
N ALA A 71 24.33 22.55 -7.21
CA ALA A 71 24.97 23.38 -6.18
C ALA A 71 26.48 23.11 -6.10
N SER A 72 26.88 21.83 -6.13
CA SER A 72 28.29 21.42 -6.14
C SER A 72 29.04 21.90 -7.39
N SER A 73 28.40 21.86 -8.57
CA SER A 73 29.00 22.37 -9.81
C SER A 73 29.26 23.87 -9.75
N ASN A 74 28.38 24.65 -9.13
CA ASN A 74 28.55 26.10 -9.00
C ASN A 74 29.62 26.49 -7.97
N ALA A 75 29.86 25.66 -6.96
CA ALA A 75 30.87 25.89 -5.93
C ALA A 75 32.29 25.47 -6.37
N ALA A 76 32.42 24.71 -7.46
CA ALA A 76 33.69 24.25 -8.02
C ALA A 76 34.24 25.17 -9.14
N ILE A 77 33.54 26.28 -9.43
CA ILE A 77 33.94 27.37 -10.34
C ILE A 77 34.27 28.59 -9.48
#